data_AF-A0AAV2Z1D0-F1
#
_entry.id   AF-A0AAV2Z1D0-F1
#
_cell.length_a   1.000
_cell.length_b   1.000
_cell.length_c   1.000
_cell.angle_alpha   90.00
_cell.angle_beta   90.00
_cell.angle_gamma   90.00
#
_symmetry.space_group_name_H-M   'P 1'
#
loop_
_entity.id
_entity.type
_entity.pdbx_description
1 polymer ?
#
loop_
_entity_poly.entity_id
_entity_poly.type
_entity_poly.pdbx_seq_one_letter_code
_entity_poly.pdbx_strand_id
1 'polypeptide(L)'
;MPIVESDEDEFIVGRSLLEDLGISVERQLEQLAALQTDGDDPLELSETLQPARATDITGAVEAVMVLAIENGLPREKESQLREICFKYDIWRVELINDPPADVEPLAIRLRPNSRPNKYISSFRDSRVSQLYPPGSS
;
A
#
# COMPACT_ATOMS: atom_id res chain seq x y z
N MET A 1 -25.97 22.16 16.32
CA MET A 1 -24.96 21.09 16.17
C MET A 1 -24.68 20.49 17.54
N PRO A 2 -24.82 19.19 17.77
CA PRO A 2 -24.34 18.56 19.00
C PRO A 2 -23.00 17.87 18.72
N ILE A 3 -21.95 18.46 19.27
CA ILE A 3 -20.70 17.77 19.61
C ILE A 3 -21.01 17.15 20.97
N VAL A 4 -21.03 15.82 21.08
CA VAL A 4 -21.17 15.15 22.38
C VAL A 4 -19.77 15.00 22.94
N GLU A 5 -19.44 15.84 23.90
CA GLU A 5 -18.20 15.72 24.68
C GLU A 5 -18.43 14.61 25.72
N SER A 6 -17.75 13.48 25.55
CA SER A 6 -17.57 12.44 26.57
C SER A 6 -16.23 12.65 27.26
N ASP A 7 -16.12 12.30 28.54
CA ASP A 7 -14.88 12.42 29.34
C ASP A 7 -13.75 11.43 28.92
N GLU A 8 -13.90 10.78 27.78
CA GLU A 8 -12.91 9.89 27.16
C GLU A 8 -12.29 10.65 25.97
N ASP A 9 -10.99 10.43 25.69
CA ASP A 9 -10.23 11.13 24.61
C ASP A 9 -10.75 10.85 23.17
N GLU A 10 -11.93 10.23 23.03
CA GLU A 10 -12.59 9.90 21.79
C GLU A 10 -13.80 10.81 21.57
N PHE A 11 -13.84 11.48 20.40
CA PHE A 11 -14.94 12.37 20.02
C PHE A 11 -15.82 11.73 18.94
N ILE A 12 -17.13 11.63 19.20
CA ILE A 12 -18.10 11.12 18.23
C ILE A 12 -18.62 12.26 17.36
N VAL A 13 -18.23 12.24 16.09
CA VAL A 13 -18.66 13.22 15.07
C VAL A 13 -20.03 12.81 14.51
N GLY A 14 -20.98 13.75 14.50
CA GLY A 14 -22.30 13.53 13.89
C GLY A 14 -22.27 13.44 12.36
N ARG A 15 -23.16 12.62 11.79
CA ARG A 15 -23.27 12.38 10.34
C ARG A 15 -23.37 13.66 9.50
N SER A 16 -24.14 14.66 9.93
CA SER A 16 -24.28 15.92 9.19
C SER A 16 -22.96 16.70 9.11
N LEU A 17 -22.13 16.65 10.15
CA LEU A 17 -20.82 17.30 10.14
C LEU A 17 -19.83 16.54 9.25
N LEU A 18 -19.92 15.21 9.21
CA LEU A 18 -19.17 14.41 8.24
C LEU A 18 -19.57 14.75 6.80
N GLU A 19 -20.88 14.87 6.54
CA GLU A 19 -21.41 15.27 5.23
C GLU A 19 -20.97 16.70 4.84
N ASP A 20 -20.98 17.66 5.78
CA ASP A 20 -20.48 19.04 5.55
C ASP A 20 -18.97 19.08 5.28
N LEU A 21 -18.19 18.16 5.86
CA LEU A 21 -16.77 17.96 5.57
C LEU A 21 -16.52 17.17 4.26
N GLY A 22 -17.59 16.76 3.56
CA GLY A 22 -17.51 15.98 2.32
C GLY A 22 -17.20 14.50 2.51
N ILE A 23 -17.30 14.00 3.75
CA ILE A 23 -17.05 12.60 4.12
C ILE A 23 -18.38 11.85 4.12
N SER A 24 -18.63 11.09 3.05
CA SER A 24 -19.77 10.16 2.99
C SER A 24 -19.28 8.74 3.25
N VAL A 25 -19.66 8.21 4.42
CA VAL A 25 -19.28 6.86 4.85
C VAL A 25 -19.86 5.81 3.91
N GLU A 26 -21.10 5.99 3.44
CA GLU A 26 -21.76 5.07 2.50
C GLU A 26 -21.01 5.03 1.16
N ARG A 27 -20.66 6.20 0.60
CA ARG A 27 -19.90 6.27 -0.66
C ARG A 27 -18.51 5.64 -0.52
N GLN A 28 -17.84 5.85 0.61
CA GLN A 28 -16.54 5.25 0.88
C GLN A 28 -16.63 3.72 1.06
N LEU A 29 -17.69 3.24 1.69
CA LEU A 29 -17.92 1.81 1.87
C LEU A 29 -18.25 1.12 0.53
N GLU A 30 -19.02 1.78 -0.34
CA GLU A 30 -19.29 1.32 -1.71
C GLU A 30 -17.99 1.24 -2.53
N GLN A 31 -17.11 2.25 -2.42
CA GLN A 31 -15.80 2.24 -3.06
C GLN A 31 -14.91 1.10 -2.52
N LEU A 32 -14.92 0.84 -1.22
CA LEU A 32 -14.19 -0.27 -0.59
C LEU A 32 -14.72 -1.65 -1.00
N ALA A 33 -16.04 -1.80 -1.17
CA ALA A 33 -16.65 -3.04 -1.60
C ALA A 33 -16.38 -3.34 -3.09
N ALA A 34 -16.39 -2.31 -3.94
CA ALA A 34 -16.02 -2.43 -5.35
C ALA A 34 -14.55 -2.83 -5.54
N LEU A 35 -13.69 -2.41 -4.62
CA LEU A 35 -12.27 -2.74 -4.55
C LEU A 35 -11.97 -4.20 -4.18
N GLN A 36 -12.92 -4.91 -3.57
CA GLN A 36 -12.73 -6.30 -3.16
C GLN A 36 -13.04 -7.29 -4.29
N THR A 37 -13.70 -6.84 -5.36
CA THR A 37 -14.14 -7.71 -6.47
C THR A 37 -13.17 -7.74 -7.64
N ASP A 38 -12.39 -6.70 -7.83
CA ASP A 38 -11.30 -6.67 -8.80
C ASP A 38 -10.00 -6.63 -7.99
N GLY A 39 -9.07 -7.54 -8.29
CA GLY A 39 -7.77 -7.62 -7.63
C GLY A 39 -6.84 -6.43 -7.93
N ASP A 40 -7.39 -5.28 -8.29
CA ASP A 40 -6.70 -3.99 -8.40
C ASP A 40 -6.46 -3.50 -6.98
N ASP A 41 -5.19 -3.52 -6.59
CA ASP A 41 -4.74 -2.82 -5.40
C ASP A 41 -5.11 -1.32 -5.57
N PRO A 42 -5.76 -0.66 -4.60
CA PRO A 42 -6.07 0.77 -4.69
C PRO A 42 -4.81 1.65 -4.74
N LEU A 43 -3.68 1.04 -4.39
CA LEU A 43 -2.33 1.60 -4.51
C LEU A 43 -1.66 1.24 -5.83
N GLU A 44 -2.38 0.62 -6.77
CA GLU A 44 -2.00 0.52 -8.17
C GLU A 44 -2.04 1.95 -8.73
N LEU A 45 -0.94 2.65 -8.45
CA LEU A 45 -0.46 3.81 -9.19
C LEU A 45 -0.76 3.50 -10.64
N SER A 46 -1.74 4.21 -11.19
CA SER A 46 -2.26 4.08 -12.55
C SER A 46 -1.19 3.50 -13.48
N GLU A 47 -1.49 2.42 -14.21
CA GLU A 47 -0.58 1.78 -15.18
C GLU A 47 0.17 2.77 -16.10
N THR A 48 -0.33 4.00 -16.24
CA THR A 48 0.33 5.14 -16.90
C THR A 48 1.66 5.59 -16.27
N LEU A 49 1.97 5.20 -15.03
CA LEU A 49 3.25 5.46 -14.35
C LEU A 49 4.15 4.23 -14.32
N GLN A 50 4.03 3.30 -15.28
CA GLN A 50 5.10 2.34 -15.49
C GLN A 50 6.18 3.01 -16.37
N PRO A 51 7.26 3.59 -15.80
CA PRO A 51 8.38 4.03 -16.60
C PRO A 51 8.89 2.80 -17.34
N ALA A 52 8.79 2.83 -18.67
CA ALA A 52 9.05 1.72 -19.58
C ALA A 52 10.28 0.91 -19.14
N ARG A 53 10.10 -0.25 -18.45
CA ARG A 53 11.14 -1.15 -17.89
C ARG A 53 12.53 -0.53 -17.90
N ALA A 54 12.68 0.59 -17.21
CA ALA A 54 13.86 1.41 -17.40
C ALA A 54 14.99 0.69 -16.67
N THR A 55 15.97 0.18 -17.41
CA THR A 55 17.15 -0.46 -16.80
C THR A 55 18.05 0.54 -16.07
N ASP A 56 17.73 1.84 -16.21
CA ASP A 56 18.45 2.96 -15.60
C ASP A 56 17.47 3.90 -14.88
N ILE A 57 17.82 4.23 -13.64
CA ILE A 57 17.11 5.17 -12.76
C ILE A 57 16.97 6.53 -13.42
N THR A 58 18.00 7.02 -14.12
CA THR A 58 17.98 8.38 -14.67
C THR A 58 16.90 8.53 -15.75
N GLY A 59 16.81 7.55 -16.65
CA GLY A 59 15.76 7.50 -17.67
C GLY A 59 14.36 7.31 -17.08
N ALA A 60 14.24 6.52 -16.00
CA ALA A 60 12.97 6.33 -15.30
C ALA A 60 12.46 7.65 -14.71
N VAL A 61 13.35 8.40 -14.03
CA VAL A 61 13.03 9.69 -13.42
C VAL A 61 12.63 10.72 -14.47
N GLU A 62 13.36 10.83 -15.59
CA GLU A 62 13.01 11.76 -16.68
C GLU A 62 11.67 11.38 -17.32
N ALA A 63 11.36 10.08 -17.51
CA ALA A 63 10.07 9.65 -18.03
C ALA A 63 8.91 10.05 -17.10
N VAL A 64 9.08 9.89 -15.79
CA VAL A 64 8.08 10.32 -14.79
C VAL A 64 7.95 11.85 -14.79
N MET A 65 9.03 12.59 -14.99
CA MET A 65 8.97 14.06 -15.11
C MET A 65 8.16 14.50 -16.34
N VAL A 66 8.35 13.85 -17.50
CA VAL A 66 7.57 14.14 -18.70
C VAL A 66 6.08 13.91 -18.43
N LEU A 67 5.74 12.77 -17.81
CA LEU A 67 4.35 12.46 -17.42
C LEU A 67 3.81 13.50 -16.43
N ALA A 68 4.60 13.97 -15.47
CA ALA A 68 4.16 15.01 -14.53
C ALA A 68 3.82 16.32 -15.25
N ILE A 69 4.62 16.73 -16.25
CA ILE A 69 4.36 17.92 -17.06
C ILE A 69 3.08 17.74 -17.89
N GLU A 70 2.91 16.58 -18.52
CA GLU A 70 1.68 16.25 -19.26
C GLU A 70 0.43 16.27 -18.36
N ASN A 71 0.58 15.87 -17.09
CA ASN A 71 -0.47 15.90 -16.08
C ASN A 71 -0.63 17.27 -15.38
N GLY A 72 0.01 18.32 -15.88
CA GLY A 72 -0.22 19.70 -15.42
C GLY A 72 0.81 20.28 -14.46
N LEU A 73 1.97 19.64 -14.29
CA LEU A 73 3.10 20.27 -13.60
C LEU A 73 3.55 21.53 -14.37
N PRO A 74 3.64 22.71 -13.72
CA PRO A 74 4.13 23.93 -14.36
C PRO A 74 5.56 23.75 -14.88
N ARG A 75 5.80 24.10 -16.16
CA ARG A 75 7.10 23.93 -16.81
C ARG A 75 8.21 24.73 -16.13
N GLU A 76 7.87 25.84 -15.48
CA GLU A 76 8.82 26.68 -14.74
C GLU A 76 9.45 25.93 -13.56
N LYS A 77 8.76 24.92 -13.02
CA LYS A 77 9.24 24.09 -11.90
C LYS A 77 10.03 22.87 -12.35
N GLU A 78 10.10 22.59 -13.65
CA GLU A 78 10.78 21.41 -14.19
C GLU A 78 12.25 21.36 -13.77
N SER A 79 12.98 22.48 -13.91
CA SER A 79 14.40 22.53 -13.55
C SER A 79 14.63 22.32 -12.05
N GLN A 80 13.76 22.88 -11.21
CA GLN A 80 13.82 22.71 -9.76
C GLN A 80 13.49 21.27 -9.36
N LEU A 81 12.49 20.66 -10.01
CA LEU A 81 12.14 19.26 -9.78
C LEU A 81 13.28 18.33 -10.19
N ARG A 82 13.90 18.58 -11.36
CA ARG A 82 15.08 17.83 -11.83
C ARG A 82 16.21 17.85 -10.80
N GLU A 83 16.54 19.04 -10.29
CA GLU A 83 17.58 19.20 -9.27
C GLU A 83 17.26 18.38 -8.01
N ILE A 84 16.02 18.43 -7.52
CA ILE A 84 15.60 17.69 -6.33
C ILE A 84 15.65 16.18 -6.58
N CYS A 85 15.15 15.71 -7.73
CA CYS A 85 15.14 14.30 -8.07
C CYS A 85 16.57 13.73 -8.12
N PHE A 86 17.53 14.46 -8.69
CA PHE A 86 18.91 13.97 -8.80
C PHE A 86 19.81 14.32 -7.61
N LYS A 87 19.29 15.04 -6.60
CA LYS A 87 20.06 15.41 -5.41
C LYS A 87 20.37 14.23 -4.50
N TYR A 88 19.49 13.24 -4.45
CA TYR A 88 19.60 12.09 -3.56
C TYR A 88 19.48 10.78 -4.34
N ASP A 89 20.35 9.82 -4.03
CA ASP A 89 20.31 8.47 -4.59
C ASP A 89 19.34 7.57 -3.81
N ILE A 90 18.04 7.89 -3.92
CA ILE A 90 16.95 7.22 -3.20
C ILE A 90 16.03 6.41 -4.12
N TRP A 91 16.26 6.47 -5.43
CA TRP A 91 15.38 5.87 -6.42
C TRP A 91 15.73 4.40 -6.64
N ARG A 92 14.69 3.59 -6.84
CA ARG A 92 14.79 2.16 -7.12
C ARG A 92 13.89 1.80 -8.30
N VAL A 93 14.46 1.10 -9.28
CA VAL A 93 13.69 0.51 -10.38
C VAL A 93 12.96 -0.75 -9.89
N GLU A 94 13.61 -1.53 -9.02
CA GLU A 94 13.04 -2.73 -8.40
C GLU A 94 13.28 -2.67 -6.88
N LEU A 95 12.23 -2.90 -6.08
CA LEU A 95 12.26 -2.83 -4.61
C LEU A 95 12.89 -4.05 -3.91
N ILE A 96 13.32 -5.07 -4.67
CA ILE A 96 13.58 -6.42 -4.12
C ILE A 96 15.08 -6.69 -3.92
N ASN A 97 15.95 -6.04 -4.68
CA ASN A 97 17.38 -6.40 -4.78
C ASN A 97 18.33 -5.44 -4.05
N ASP A 98 17.85 -4.77 -2.99
CA ASP A 98 18.72 -3.92 -2.19
C ASP A 98 19.70 -4.76 -1.35
N PRO A 99 20.98 -4.36 -1.28
CA PRO A 99 21.90 -4.97 -0.35
C PRO A 99 21.39 -4.79 1.10
N PRO A 100 21.69 -5.73 2.01
CA PRO A 100 21.34 -5.56 3.41
C PRO A 100 21.92 -4.25 3.93
N ALA A 101 21.15 -3.54 4.75
CA ALA A 101 21.58 -2.29 5.35
C ALA A 101 22.90 -2.49 6.10
N ASP A 102 23.77 -1.47 6.08
CA ASP A 102 25.04 -1.44 6.80
C ASP A 102 24.80 -1.20 8.29
N VAL A 103 24.19 -2.18 8.94
CA VAL A 103 23.84 -2.20 10.35
C VAL A 103 24.21 -3.56 10.92
N GLU A 104 24.49 -3.61 12.22
CA GLU A 104 24.74 -4.88 12.89
C GLU A 104 23.54 -5.83 12.69
N PRO A 105 23.77 -7.08 12.27
CA PRO A 105 22.70 -8.04 12.06
C PRO A 105 21.87 -8.23 13.32
N LEU A 106 20.55 -8.36 13.15
CA LEU A 106 19.63 -8.58 14.26
C LEU A 106 19.95 -9.91 14.98
N ALA A 107 20.42 -9.82 16.22
CA ALA A 107 20.64 -10.98 17.08
C ALA A 107 19.32 -11.40 17.77
N ILE A 108 18.74 -12.52 17.32
CA ILE A 108 17.51 -13.06 17.92
C ILE A 108 17.87 -13.97 19.10
N ARG A 109 17.37 -13.65 20.29
CA ARG A 109 17.48 -14.51 21.48
C ARG A 109 16.22 -15.34 21.68
N LEU A 110 16.34 -16.66 21.60
CA LEU A 110 15.25 -17.58 21.91
C LEU A 110 14.94 -17.57 23.42
N ARG A 111 13.65 -17.71 23.77
CA ARG A 111 13.27 -17.97 25.16
C ARG A 111 13.83 -19.33 25.62
N PRO A 112 14.13 -19.51 26.92
CA PRO A 112 14.53 -20.81 27.45
C PRO A 112 13.50 -21.88 27.07
N ASN A 113 13.98 -23.08 26.69
CA ASN A 113 13.16 -24.22 26.25
C ASN A 113 12.39 -24.04 24.93
N SER A 114 12.69 -23.00 24.14
CA SER A 114 12.14 -22.87 22.79
C SER A 114 12.60 -24.04 21.90
N ARG A 115 11.65 -24.68 21.20
CA ARG A 115 11.92 -25.77 20.27
C ARG A 115 11.70 -25.29 18.84
N PRO A 116 12.61 -25.60 17.88
CA PRO A 116 12.39 -25.26 16.48
C PRO A 116 11.15 -26.00 15.96
N ASN A 117 10.25 -25.27 15.31
CA ASN A 117 9.09 -25.86 14.64
C ASN A 117 9.30 -25.80 13.13
N LYS A 118 9.12 -26.94 12.45
CA LYS A 118 9.14 -27.03 10.99
C LYS A 118 7.70 -27.13 10.50
N TYR A 119 7.15 -26.00 10.03
CA TYR A 119 5.89 -26.02 9.30
C TYR A 119 6.17 -26.51 7.86
N ILE A 120 5.58 -27.63 7.47
CA ILE A 120 5.61 -28.09 6.08
C ILE A 120 4.45 -27.38 5.37
N SER A 121 4.76 -26.56 4.37
CA SER A 121 3.80 -25.75 3.60
C SER A 121 2.89 -26.57 2.68
N SER A 122 2.90 -27.90 2.76
CA SER A 122 2.05 -28.78 1.94
C SER A 122 0.65 -29.01 2.52
N PHE A 123 0.14 -28.12 3.39
CA PHE A 123 -1.21 -28.23 3.96
C PHE A 123 -2.20 -27.31 3.24
N ARG A 124 -2.29 -27.46 1.92
CA ARG A 124 -3.39 -26.92 1.12
C ARG A 124 -4.00 -27.99 0.23
N ASP A 125 -4.24 -29.15 0.81
CA ASP A 125 -5.20 -30.11 0.26
C ASP A 125 -5.69 -31.01 1.39
N SER A 126 -6.97 -31.39 1.41
CA SER A 126 -7.61 -32.34 2.34
C SER A 126 -8.35 -31.86 3.60
N ARG A 127 -8.51 -30.55 3.88
CA ARG A 127 -9.45 -30.09 4.96
C ARG A 127 -10.71 -29.38 4.51
N VAL A 128 -11.00 -29.32 3.21
CA VAL A 128 -12.29 -28.78 2.72
C VAL A 128 -13.35 -29.89 2.59
N SER A 129 -12.99 -31.17 2.47
CA SER A 129 -13.96 -32.26 2.32
C SER A 129 -14.55 -32.83 3.62
N GLN A 130 -14.20 -32.31 4.80
CA GLN A 130 -14.83 -32.73 6.07
C GLN A 130 -15.87 -31.76 6.62
N LEU A 131 -16.13 -30.63 5.95
CA LEU A 131 -17.14 -29.65 6.39
C LEU A 131 -18.54 -29.86 5.76
N TYR A 132 -18.70 -30.84 4.88
CA TYR A 132 -20.01 -31.28 4.38
C TYR A 132 -20.12 -32.81 4.44
N PRO A 133 -20.95 -33.39 5.34
CA PRO A 133 -21.25 -34.81 5.28
C PRO A 133 -22.18 -35.10 4.09
N PRO A 134 -22.07 -36.26 3.42
CA PRO A 134 -23.01 -36.65 2.40
C PRO A 134 -24.31 -37.13 3.05
N GLY A 135 -25.42 -36.45 2.79
CA GLY A 135 -26.75 -36.96 3.15
C GLY A 135 -27.91 -36.05 2.78
N SER A 136 -28.89 -36.65 2.09
CA SER A 136 -30.31 -36.27 1.98
C SER A 136 -30.72 -35.35 0.81
N SER A 137 -30.91 -35.92 -0.38
CA SER A 137 -32.23 -36.43 -0.79
C SER A 137 -32.14 -37.40 -1.97
#